data_AF-A0A503X8E5-F1
#
_entry.id   AF-A0A503X8E5-F1
#
_cell.length_a   1.000
_cell.length_b   1.000
_cell.length_c   1.000
_cell.angle_alpha   90.00
_cell.angle_beta   90.00
_cell.angle_gamma   90.00
#
_symmetry.space_group_name_H-M   'P 1'
#
loop_
_entity.id
_entity.type
_entity.pdbx_description
1 polymer ?
#
loop_
_entity_poly.entity_id
_entity_poly.type
_entity_poly.pdbx_seq_one_letter_code
_entity_poly.pdbx_strand_id
1 'polypeptide(L)'
;MATKDICPERRDMDVLSRVVDFIIPADDFPSAGQAGVDKFLLGLWSSGAESSGPLVFKGLRKLDRESHTVFGVAFVDATARQQDEVVLRHARAPWFVTLCELVAEGYYSNPGNGSNPHAVSWRMIGYEPGLPDGPDGPPSSTQDMVRGKLCA
;
A
#
# COMPACT_ATOMS: atom_id res chain seq x y z
N MET A 1 6.87 -4.82 24.10
CA MET A 1 6.40 -6.20 23.85
C MET A 1 6.45 -6.40 22.35
N ALA A 2 7.39 -7.20 21.86
CA ALA A 2 7.52 -7.45 20.42
C ALA A 2 6.29 -8.25 19.95
N THR A 3 5.47 -7.64 19.10
CA THR A 3 4.37 -8.27 18.37
C THR A 3 4.96 -9.28 17.39
N LYS A 4 5.26 -10.48 17.88
CA LYS A 4 5.94 -11.54 17.12
C LYS A 4 4.99 -12.38 16.25
N ASP A 5 3.69 -12.12 16.23
CA ASP A 5 2.71 -13.03 15.62
C ASP A 5 1.84 -12.39 14.53
N ILE A 6 2.47 -11.78 13.52
CA ILE A 6 1.80 -11.50 12.24
C ILE A 6 2.59 -12.19 11.14
N CYS A 7 2.47 -13.51 11.05
CA CYS A 7 2.77 -14.22 9.80
C CYS A 7 1.43 -14.34 9.05
N PRO A 8 1.10 -13.41 8.15
CA PRO A 8 -0.13 -13.53 7.37
C PRO A 8 -0.06 -14.77 6.49
N GLU A 9 -1.19 -15.45 6.34
CA GLU A 9 -1.27 -16.58 5.42
C GLU A 9 -1.15 -16.08 3.97
N ARG A 10 -0.80 -16.96 3.03
CA ARG A 10 -0.79 -16.62 1.59
C ARG A 10 -2.11 -15.98 1.16
N ARG A 11 -3.22 -16.55 1.64
CA ARG A 11 -4.57 -16.07 1.37
C ARG A 11 -4.82 -14.66 1.89
N ASP A 12 -4.30 -14.34 3.08
CA ASP A 12 -4.42 -12.99 3.64
C ASP A 12 -3.72 -11.96 2.74
N MET A 13 -2.56 -12.32 2.20
CA MET A 13 -1.80 -11.46 1.28
C MET A 13 -2.48 -11.30 -0.08
N ASP A 14 -3.08 -12.37 -0.61
CA ASP A 14 -3.85 -12.30 -1.87
C ASP A 14 -5.06 -11.36 -1.71
N VAL A 15 -5.76 -11.44 -0.58
CA VAL A 15 -6.88 -10.52 -0.27
C VAL A 15 -6.38 -9.10 -0.06
N LEU A 16 -5.28 -8.91 0.70
CA LEU A 16 -4.68 -7.58 0.91
C LEU A 16 -4.35 -6.90 -0.41
N SER A 17 -3.68 -7.60 -1.33
CA SER A 17 -3.30 -7.05 -2.64
C SER A 17 -4.50 -6.50 -3.40
N ARG A 18 -5.61 -7.25 -3.44
CA ARG A 18 -6.85 -6.81 -4.10
C ARG A 18 -7.48 -5.59 -3.43
N VAL A 19 -7.48 -5.53 -2.10
CA VAL A 19 -8.05 -4.39 -1.36
C VAL A 19 -7.17 -3.15 -1.50
N VAL A 20 -5.84 -3.30 -1.50
CA VAL A 20 -4.89 -2.19 -1.72
C VAL A 20 -5.08 -1.60 -3.12
N ASP A 21 -5.23 -2.44 -4.14
CA ASP A 21 -5.54 -1.99 -5.51
C ASP A 21 -6.94 -1.40 -5.66
N PHE A 22 -7.90 -1.79 -4.80
CA PHE A 22 -9.20 -1.13 -4.76
C PHE A 22 -9.10 0.30 -4.19
N ILE A 23 -8.24 0.53 -3.19
CA ILE A 23 -8.08 1.84 -2.54
C ILE A 23 -7.39 2.84 -3.48
N ILE A 24 -6.33 2.42 -4.17
CA ILE A 24 -5.68 3.20 -5.24
C ILE A 24 -5.57 2.31 -6.48
N PRO A 25 -6.56 2.39 -7.40
CA PRO A 25 -6.56 1.60 -8.62
C PRO A 25 -5.51 2.09 -9.61
N ALA A 26 -5.16 1.23 -10.56
CA ALA A 26 -4.36 1.64 -11.70
C ALA A 26 -5.18 2.53 -12.62
N ASP A 27 -4.57 3.61 -13.09
CA ASP A 27 -5.06 4.50 -14.14
C ASP A 27 -3.91 4.83 -15.11
N ASP A 28 -3.65 6.12 -15.40
CA ASP A 28 -2.43 6.56 -16.06
C ASP A 28 -1.17 6.26 -15.22
N PHE A 29 -1.35 5.97 -13.92
CA PHE A 29 -0.33 5.59 -12.97
C PHE A 29 -0.58 4.17 -12.43
N PRO A 30 0.49 3.47 -11.98
CA PRO A 30 0.38 2.17 -11.33
C PRO A 30 -0.57 2.16 -10.13
N SER A 31 -1.28 1.06 -9.90
CA SER A 31 -2.03 0.84 -8.67
C SER A 31 -1.12 0.82 -7.43
N ALA A 32 -1.71 0.87 -6.24
CA ALA A 32 -0.91 0.77 -5.01
C ALA A 32 -0.11 -0.54 -4.89
N GLY A 33 -0.68 -1.68 -5.28
CA GLY A 33 0.06 -2.95 -5.32
C GLY A 33 1.22 -2.91 -6.33
N GLN A 34 1.01 -2.34 -7.51
CA GLN A 34 2.06 -2.17 -8.51
C GLN A 34 3.17 -1.21 -8.05
N ALA A 35 2.83 -0.22 -7.20
CA ALA A 35 3.78 0.67 -6.55
C ALA A 35 4.44 0.07 -5.27
N GLY A 36 4.19 -1.21 -4.97
CA GLY A 36 4.83 -1.94 -3.87
C GLY A 36 4.29 -1.63 -2.47
N VAL A 37 3.10 -1.05 -2.37
CA VAL A 37 2.50 -0.65 -1.08
C VAL A 37 2.23 -1.86 -0.19
N ASP A 38 1.79 -2.99 -0.75
CA ASP A 38 1.57 -4.25 -0.02
C ASP A 38 2.82 -4.74 0.74
N LYS A 39 4.00 -4.66 0.10
CA LYS A 39 5.30 -5.00 0.69
C LYS A 39 5.74 -3.99 1.74
N PHE A 40 5.51 -2.70 1.49
CA PHE A 40 5.75 -1.65 2.47
C PHE A 40 4.94 -1.88 3.75
N LEU A 41 3.64 -2.15 3.63
CA LEU A 41 2.77 -2.45 4.78
C LEU A 41 3.27 -3.67 5.56
N LEU A 42 3.66 -4.74 4.86
CA LEU A 42 4.21 -5.93 5.50
C LEU A 42 5.50 -5.62 6.26
N GLY A 43 6.40 -4.81 5.69
CA GLY A 43 7.63 -4.37 6.36
C GLY A 43 7.35 -3.49 7.58
N LEU A 44 6.38 -2.58 7.48
CA LEU A 44 5.94 -1.70 8.56
C LEU A 44 5.40 -2.50 9.76
N TRP A 45 4.53 -3.49 9.51
CA TRP A 45 4.00 -4.35 10.56
C TRP A 45 5.04 -5.33 11.11
N SER A 46 5.90 -5.90 10.25
CA SER A 46 6.92 -6.87 10.66
C SER A 46 8.03 -6.24 11.50
N SER A 47 8.34 -4.96 11.26
CA SER A 47 9.28 -4.20 12.09
C SER A 47 8.68 -3.74 13.43
N GLY A 48 7.36 -3.77 13.56
CA GLY A 48 6.63 -3.24 14.71
C GLY A 48 6.55 -1.71 14.75
N ALA A 49 6.94 -1.01 13.68
CA ALA A 49 6.77 0.43 13.55
C ALA A 49 5.29 0.83 13.49
N GLU A 50 4.42 -0.10 13.06
CA GLU A 50 2.98 0.02 13.21
C GLU A 50 2.36 -1.29 13.71
N SER A 51 1.39 -1.16 14.61
CA SER A 51 0.67 -2.17 15.36
C SER A 51 -0.72 -2.54 14.81
N SER A 52 -1.24 -1.89 13.75
CA SER A 52 -2.58 -2.20 13.20
C SER A 52 -2.68 -3.50 12.41
N GLY A 53 -1.56 -4.16 12.07
CA GLY A 53 -1.57 -5.38 11.26
C GLY A 53 -2.59 -6.44 11.73
N PRO A 54 -2.74 -6.76 13.03
CA PRO A 54 -3.75 -7.71 13.49
C PRO A 54 -5.20 -7.23 13.25
N LEU A 55 -5.46 -5.92 13.37
CA LEU A 55 -6.77 -5.32 13.07
C LEU A 55 -7.08 -5.45 11.58
N VAL A 56 -6.12 -5.11 10.71
CA VAL A 56 -6.26 -5.18 9.26
C VAL A 56 -6.50 -6.62 8.80
N PHE A 57 -5.64 -7.56 9.18
CA PHE A 57 -5.78 -8.97 8.77
C PHE A 57 -7.07 -9.62 9.29
N LYS A 58 -7.53 -9.26 10.50
CA LYS A 58 -8.85 -9.68 11.00
C LYS A 58 -9.98 -9.17 10.10
N GLY A 59 -9.88 -7.93 9.64
CA GLY A 59 -10.80 -7.31 8.68
C GLY A 59 -10.82 -8.02 7.33
N LEU A 60 -9.65 -8.24 6.73
CA LEU A 60 -9.49 -8.94 5.45
C LEU A 60 -10.09 -10.35 5.49
N ARG A 61 -9.83 -11.13 6.55
CA ARG A 61 -10.45 -12.45 6.73
C ARG A 61 -11.97 -12.40 6.89
N LYS A 62 -12.51 -11.33 7.49
CA LYS A 62 -13.97 -11.13 7.58
C LYS A 62 -14.56 -10.84 6.20
N LEU A 63 -13.88 -10.00 5.41
CA LEU A 63 -14.26 -9.68 4.05
C LEU A 63 -14.25 -10.92 3.14
N ASP A 64 -13.23 -11.79 3.24
CA ASP A 64 -13.18 -13.05 2.47
C ASP A 64 -14.35 -13.99 2.82
N ARG A 65 -14.67 -14.13 4.11
CA ARG A 65 -15.85 -14.90 4.56
C ARG A 65 -17.17 -14.30 4.10
N GLU A 66 -17.26 -12.97 4.01
CA GLU A 66 -18.47 -12.31 3.52
C GLU A 66 -18.67 -12.55 2.03
N SER A 67 -17.61 -12.53 1.22
CA SER A 67 -17.67 -12.93 -0.20
C SER A 67 -18.22 -14.35 -0.34
N HIS A 68 -17.72 -15.31 0.45
CA HIS A 68 -18.23 -16.67 0.44
C HIS A 68 -19.71 -16.74 0.82
N THR A 69 -20.15 -15.93 1.78
CA THR A 69 -21.53 -15.91 2.26
C THR A 69 -22.49 -15.33 1.22
N VAL A 70 -22.09 -14.24 0.55
CA VAL A 70 -22.96 -13.48 -0.36
C VAL A 70 -22.94 -14.06 -1.77
N PHE A 71 -21.79 -14.53 -2.24
CA PHE A 71 -21.57 -14.94 -3.64
C PHE A 71 -21.19 -16.41 -3.79
N GLY A 72 -21.00 -17.15 -2.70
CA GLY A 72 -20.61 -18.57 -2.74
C GLY A 72 -19.13 -18.81 -3.11
N VAL A 73 -18.36 -17.75 -3.31
CA VAL A 73 -16.95 -17.82 -3.73
C VAL A 73 -16.06 -16.97 -2.85
N ALA A 74 -14.80 -17.39 -2.79
CA ALA A 74 -13.68 -16.62 -2.25
C ALA A 74 -13.63 -15.20 -2.79
N PHE A 75 -13.18 -14.23 -2.00
CA PHE A 75 -13.06 -12.84 -2.45
C PHE A 75 -12.13 -12.72 -3.66
N VAL A 76 -10.97 -13.38 -3.61
CA VAL A 76 -9.98 -13.33 -4.71
C VAL A 76 -10.45 -14.04 -5.98
N ASP A 77 -11.44 -14.94 -5.88
CA ASP A 77 -12.02 -15.66 -7.01
C ASP A 77 -13.34 -15.01 -7.49
N ALA A 78 -13.84 -13.99 -6.77
CA ALA A 78 -15.02 -13.23 -7.16
C ALA A 78 -14.73 -12.31 -8.35
N THR A 79 -15.78 -11.94 -9.10
CA THR A 79 -15.66 -10.93 -10.16
C THR A 79 -15.30 -9.56 -9.59
N ALA A 80 -14.70 -8.67 -10.39
CA ALA A 80 -14.34 -7.32 -9.94
C ALA A 80 -15.53 -6.58 -9.30
N ARG A 81 -16.70 -6.62 -9.93
CA ARG A 81 -17.93 -6.01 -9.38
C ARG A 81 -18.33 -6.60 -8.02
N GLN A 82 -18.17 -7.91 -7.83
CA GLN A 82 -18.46 -8.55 -6.55
C GLN A 82 -17.43 -8.16 -5.49
N GLN A 83 -16.15 -8.07 -5.87
CA GLN A 83 -15.10 -7.58 -4.98
C GLN A 83 -15.41 -6.17 -4.49
N ASP A 84 -15.72 -5.25 -5.41
CA ASP A 84 -16.09 -3.87 -5.10
C ASP A 84 -17.28 -3.82 -4.13
N GLU A 85 -18.32 -4.61 -4.39
CA GLU A 85 -19.51 -4.64 -3.55
C GLU A 85 -19.19 -5.09 -2.12
N VAL A 86 -18.37 -6.13 -1.93
CA VAL A 86 -17.99 -6.57 -0.57
C VAL A 86 -17.11 -5.52 0.09
N VAL A 87 -16.11 -4.94 -0.59
CA VAL A 87 -15.24 -3.92 0.00
C VAL A 87 -16.05 -2.71 0.46
N LEU A 88 -16.98 -2.23 -0.37
CA LEU A 88 -17.82 -1.05 -0.06
C LEU A 88 -18.69 -1.24 1.19
N ARG A 89 -19.08 -2.46 1.53
CA ARG A 89 -19.80 -2.76 2.80
C ARG A 89 -18.94 -2.50 4.04
N HIS A 90 -17.61 -2.51 3.90
CA HIS A 90 -16.65 -2.21 4.97
C HIS A 90 -16.08 -0.79 4.87
N ALA A 91 -16.59 0.09 4.01
CA ALA A 91 -16.02 1.42 3.77
C ALA A 91 -15.84 2.30 5.04
N ARG A 92 -16.61 2.03 6.10
CA ARG A 92 -16.52 2.72 7.41
C ARG A 92 -15.97 1.84 8.53
N ALA A 93 -15.58 0.61 8.24
CA ALA A 93 -15.03 -0.28 9.24
C ALA A 93 -13.64 0.24 9.67
N PRO A 94 -13.31 0.23 10.98
CA PRO A 94 -12.04 0.78 11.46
C PRO A 94 -10.81 0.19 10.76
N TRP A 95 -10.80 -1.12 10.49
CA TRP A 95 -9.70 -1.78 9.79
C TRP A 95 -9.49 -1.24 8.36
N PHE A 96 -10.56 -0.88 7.67
CA PHE A 96 -10.51 -0.40 6.29
C PHE A 96 -10.08 1.06 6.26
N VAL A 97 -10.59 1.89 7.17
CA VAL A 97 -10.14 3.28 7.33
C VAL A 97 -8.65 3.34 7.62
N THR A 98 -8.16 2.55 8.58
CA THR A 98 -6.72 2.44 8.87
C THR A 98 -5.92 1.95 7.66
N LEU A 99 -6.44 0.98 6.91
CA LEU A 99 -5.76 0.52 5.70
C LEU A 99 -5.70 1.61 4.62
N CYS A 100 -6.75 2.42 4.44
CA CYS A 100 -6.73 3.56 3.51
C CYS A 100 -5.64 4.58 3.86
N GLU A 101 -5.48 4.91 5.14
CA GLU A 101 -4.45 5.82 5.62
C GLU A 101 -3.05 5.28 5.32
N LEU A 102 -2.79 4.02 5.66
CA LEU A 102 -1.48 3.40 5.43
C LEU A 102 -1.18 3.18 3.94
N VAL A 103 -2.20 2.90 3.12
CA VAL A 103 -2.04 2.78 1.66
C VAL A 103 -1.68 4.14 1.06
N ALA A 104 -2.34 5.21 1.49
CA ALA A 104 -1.98 6.56 1.06
C ALA A 104 -0.56 6.93 1.52
N GLU A 105 -0.20 6.63 2.77
CA GLU A 105 1.15 6.86 3.28
C GLU A 105 2.21 6.14 2.44
N GLY A 106 2.02 4.86 2.14
CA GLY A 106 2.94 4.10 1.30
C GLY A 106 2.99 4.58 -0.15
N TYR A 107 1.85 4.93 -0.75
CA TYR A 107 1.81 5.34 -2.16
C TYR A 107 2.43 6.71 -2.40
N TYR A 108 2.18 7.67 -1.49
CA TYR A 108 2.68 9.05 -1.60
C TYR A 108 4.01 9.28 -0.86
N SER A 109 4.64 8.23 -0.33
CA SER A 109 5.90 8.34 0.43
C SER A 109 7.10 8.72 -0.42
N ASN A 110 8.20 9.07 0.27
CA ASN A 110 9.53 9.06 -0.33
C ASN A 110 9.87 7.64 -0.85
N PRO A 111 10.40 7.51 -2.08
CA PRO A 111 10.86 6.22 -2.61
C PRO A 111 11.86 5.47 -1.71
N GLY A 112 12.66 6.21 -0.92
CA GLY A 112 13.60 5.64 0.04
C GLY A 112 12.95 4.83 1.18
N ASN A 113 11.64 4.97 1.39
CA ASN A 113 10.91 4.25 2.43
C ASN A 113 10.50 2.81 2.02
N GLY A 114 10.76 2.40 0.76
CA GLY A 114 10.51 1.05 0.28
C GLY A 114 9.22 0.85 -0.53
N SER A 115 8.45 1.91 -0.75
CA SER A 115 7.30 1.99 -1.68
C SER A 115 7.50 3.18 -2.64
N ASN A 116 6.54 3.42 -3.55
CA ASN A 116 6.61 4.52 -4.52
C ASN A 116 7.90 4.50 -5.39
N PRO A 117 8.22 3.38 -6.05
CA PRO A 117 9.43 3.26 -6.85
C PRO A 117 9.47 4.35 -7.92
N HIS A 118 10.66 4.90 -8.17
CA HIS A 118 10.86 5.98 -9.16
C HIS A 118 10.01 7.24 -8.94
N ALA A 119 9.54 7.47 -7.70
CA ALA A 119 8.71 8.63 -7.35
C ALA A 119 7.48 8.79 -8.26
N VAL A 120 6.83 7.67 -8.60
CA VAL A 120 5.64 7.62 -9.44
C VAL A 120 4.56 8.60 -8.96
N SER A 121 4.25 8.59 -7.66
CA SER A 121 3.22 9.46 -7.10
C SER A 121 3.64 10.92 -7.04
N TRP A 122 4.94 11.22 -6.98
CA TRP A 122 5.42 12.59 -7.06
C TRP A 122 5.24 13.15 -8.47
N ARG A 123 5.56 12.35 -9.49
CA ARG A 123 5.27 12.71 -10.90
C ARG A 123 3.77 12.88 -11.13
N MET A 124 2.95 12.05 -10.52
CA MET A 124 1.48 12.14 -10.59
C MET A 124 0.96 13.51 -10.13
N ILE A 125 1.49 14.04 -9.03
CA ILE A 125 1.04 15.32 -8.46
C ILE A 125 1.88 16.53 -8.88
N GLY A 126 2.90 16.32 -9.72
CA GLY A 126 3.84 17.38 -10.13
C GLY A 126 4.77 17.87 -9.01
N TYR A 127 5.09 17.01 -8.03
CA TYR A 127 6.02 17.33 -6.96
C TYR A 127 7.48 17.17 -7.43
N GLU A 128 8.28 18.22 -7.24
CA GLU A 128 9.70 18.25 -7.54
C GLU A 128 10.54 18.26 -6.23
N PRO A 129 11.35 17.23 -5.97
CA PRO A 129 12.25 17.17 -4.81
C PRO A 129 13.46 18.10 -4.96
N GLY A 130 14.22 18.32 -3.88
CA GLY A 130 15.44 19.15 -3.91
C GLY A 130 15.32 20.56 -3.31
N LEU A 131 14.33 20.80 -2.44
CA LEU A 131 14.38 21.96 -1.54
C LEU A 131 15.57 21.80 -0.56
N PRO A 132 16.16 22.91 -0.06
CA PRO A 132 17.33 22.85 0.83
C PRO A 132 17.17 21.92 2.04
N ASP A 133 15.95 21.82 2.58
CA ASP A 133 15.58 20.93 3.69
C ASP A 133 14.59 19.82 3.24
N GLY A 134 14.40 19.63 1.94
CA GLY A 134 13.46 18.66 1.35
C GLY A 134 14.10 17.30 1.12
N PRO A 135 13.30 16.26 0.81
CA PRO A 135 13.85 14.98 0.39
C PRO A 135 14.64 15.15 -0.92
N ASP A 136 15.81 14.51 -1.01
CA ASP A 136 16.67 14.55 -2.20
C ASP A 136 15.99 13.92 -3.43
N GLY A 137 15.07 12.97 -3.19
CA GLY A 137 14.34 12.27 -4.24
C GLY A 137 15.23 11.43 -5.16
N PRO A 138 14.64 10.68 -6.10
CA PRO A 138 15.39 10.17 -7.23
C PRO A 138 15.80 11.35 -8.13
N PRO A 139 17.02 11.35 -8.69
CA PRO A 139 17.50 12.47 -9.50
C PRO A 139 16.62 12.69 -10.73
N SER A 140 16.33 13.97 -11.03
CA SER A 140 15.49 14.40 -12.15
C SER A 140 16.10 14.08 -13.53
N SER A 141 17.43 13.93 -13.60
CA SER A 141 18.16 13.55 -14.81
C SER A 141 19.43 12.75 -14.48
N THR A 142 19.94 11.98 -15.45
CA THR A 142 21.25 11.29 -15.32
C THR A 142 22.42 12.28 -15.20
N GLN A 143 22.23 13.55 -15.63
CA GLN A 143 23.24 14.60 -15.50
C GLN A 143 23.28 15.18 -14.08
N ASP A 144 22.15 15.23 -13.37
CA ASP A 144 22.10 15.65 -11.97
C ASP A 144 22.73 14.61 -11.03
N MET A 145 22.75 13.34 -11.42
CA MET A 145 23.48 12.28 -10.72
C MET A 145 25.00 12.55 -10.64
N VAL A 146 25.55 13.34 -11.57
CA VAL A 146 26.99 13.68 -11.62
C VAL A 146 27.34 14.86 -10.69
N ARG A 147 26.36 15.66 -10.27
CA ARG A 147 26.59 16.81 -9.37
C ARG A 147 26.71 16.45 -7.88
N GLY A 148 26.51 15.19 -7.53
CA GLY A 148 26.62 14.67 -6.15
C GLY A 148 28.04 14.29 -5.71
N LYS A 149 29.05 15.14 -5.93
CA LYS A 149 30.31 15.10 -5.19
C LYS A 149 30.82 16.53 -5.00
N LEU A 150 30.31 17.19 -3.98
CA LEU A 150 31.04 18.29 -3.36
C LEU A 150 31.97 17.68 -2.33
N CYS A 151 33.26 17.73 -2.65
CA CYS A 151 34.35 17.49 -1.72
C CYS A 151 34.15 18.31 -0.44
N ALA A 152 34.38 17.65 0.69
CA ALA A 152 34.95 18.26 1.90
C ALA A 152 36.05 17.30 2.38
#